data_AF-A0A447TM17-F1
#
_entry.id   AF-A0A447TM17-F1
#
_cell.length_a   1.000
_cell.length_b   1.000
_cell.length_c   1.000
_cell.angle_alpha   90.00
_cell.angle_beta   90.00
_cell.angle_gamma   90.00
#
_symmetry.space_group_name_H-M   'P 1'
#
loop_
_entity.id
_entity.type
_entity.pdbx_description
1 polymer ?
#
loop_
_entity_poly.entity_id
_entity_poly.type
_entity_poly.pdbx_seq_one_letter_code
_entity_poly.pdbx_strand_id
1 'polypeptide(L)' 'MLNGIRDKGLSVLNWTPEAEQFRLRLHCAAKWLPEYDWPAVDEVSLLATLENWLLPHMTGVQSLRGLKIPER' A
#
# COMPACT_ATOMS: atom_id res chain seq x y z
N MET A 1 1.87 -6.11 13.82
CA MET A 1 2.35 -5.03 12.94
C MET A 1 1.27 -4.56 11.98
N LEU A 2 0.65 -5.45 11.19
CA LEU A 2 -0.46 -5.10 10.29
C LEU A 2 -1.61 -4.36 10.99
N ASN A 3 -2.02 -4.82 12.17
CA ASN A 3 -3.04 -4.11 12.96
C ASN A 3 -2.63 -2.68 13.33
N GLY A 4 -1.34 -2.45 13.62
CA GLY A 4 -0.84 -1.11 13.88
C GLY A 4 -0.82 -0.20 12.64
N ILE A 5 -0.76 -0.78 11.43
CA ILE A 5 -0.94 -0.07 10.16
C ILE A 5 -2.43 0.23 9.94
N ARG A 6 -3.33 -0.70 10.27
CA ARG A 6 -4.78 -0.47 10.22
C ARG A 6 -5.21 0.69 11.12
N ASP A 7 -4.71 0.72 12.34
CA ASP A 7 -5.08 1.76 13.32
C ASP A 7 -4.53 3.14 12.95
N LYS A 8 -3.36 3.21 12.32
CA LYS A 8 -2.68 4.47 11.96
C LYS A 8 -2.89 4.90 10.50
N GLY A 9 -3.53 4.05 9.70
CA GLY A 9 -3.70 4.23 8.27
C GLY A 9 -2.42 3.99 7.46
N LEU A 10 -2.53 4.14 6.13
CA LEU A 10 -1.43 3.87 5.20
C LEU A 10 -0.27 4.86 5.32
N SER A 11 -0.46 5.99 6.00
CA SER A 11 0.54 7.04 6.20
C SER A 11 1.83 6.59 6.91
N VAL A 12 1.77 5.45 7.62
CA VAL A 12 2.95 4.88 8.31
C VAL A 12 3.92 4.19 7.35
N LEU A 13 3.47 3.86 6.14
CA LEU A 13 4.30 3.27 5.10
C LEU A 13 5.15 4.33 4.40
N ASN A 14 6.20 3.89 3.73
CA ASN A 14 7.02 4.76 2.89
C ASN A 14 6.36 4.98 1.51
N TRP A 15 5.47 5.96 1.42
CA TRP A 15 4.92 6.41 0.14
C TRP A 15 5.93 7.30 -0.56
N THR A 16 6.78 6.70 -1.40
CA THR A 16 7.60 7.51 -2.31
C THR A 16 6.71 8.15 -3.38
N PRO A 17 7.14 9.26 -4.00
CA PRO A 17 6.38 9.89 -5.08
C PRO A 17 6.01 8.91 -6.21
N GLU A 18 6.90 7.97 -6.52
CA GLU A 18 6.68 6.94 -7.54
C GLU A 18 5.60 5.93 -7.12
N ALA A 19 5.57 5.54 -5.85
CA ALA A 19 4.55 4.63 -5.32
C ALA A 19 3.16 5.29 -5.32
N GLU A 20 3.08 6.58 -4.96
CA GLU A 20 1.83 7.35 -5.03
C GLU A 20 1.34 7.51 -6.47
N GLN A 21 2.25 7.88 -7.39
CA GLN A 21 1.96 7.95 -8.83
C GLN A 21 1.44 6.62 -9.38
N PHE A 22 2.07 5.50 -9.01
CA PHE A 22 1.62 4.17 -9.43
C PHE A 22 0.21 3.86 -8.92
N ARG A 23 -0.09 4.16 -7.65
CA ARG A 23 -1.43 3.99 -7.08
C ARG A 23 -2.47 4.82 -7.82
N LEU A 24 -2.15 6.08 -8.13
CA LEU A 24 -3.04 6.96 -8.90
C LEU A 24 -3.30 6.43 -10.31
N ARG A 25 -2.26 5.93 -10.98
CA ARG A 25 -2.39 5.31 -12.31
C ARG A 25 -3.28 4.08 -12.29
N LEU A 26 -3.16 3.20 -11.29
CA LEU A 26 -4.05 2.04 -11.11
C LEU A 26 -5.49 2.48 -10.87
N HIS A 27 -5.71 3.49 -10.04
CA HIS A 27 -7.04 4.03 -9.78
C HIS A 27 -7.66 4.66 -11.04
N CYS A 28 -6.88 5.35 -11.85
CA CYS A 28 -7.33 5.85 -13.16
C CYS A 28 -7.61 4.71 -14.14
N ALA A 29 -6.76 3.68 -14.18
CA ALA A 29 -6.95 2.51 -15.03
C ALA A 29 -8.28 1.80 -14.71
N ALA A 30 -8.60 1.61 -13.44
CA ALA A 30 -9.89 1.05 -13.01
C ALA A 30 -11.11 1.88 -13.50
N LYS A 31 -10.95 3.20 -13.66
CA LYS A 31 -12.01 4.09 -14.17
C LYS A 31 -12.10 4.13 -15.69
N TRP A 32 -10.97 4.10 -16.37
CA TRP A 32 -10.91 4.29 -17.82
C TRP A 32 -10.95 2.98 -18.62
N LEU A 33 -10.58 1.87 -17.98
CA LEU A 33 -10.50 0.53 -18.58
C LEU A 33 -11.28 -0.48 -17.71
N PRO A 34 -12.60 -0.27 -17.49
CA PRO A 34 -13.41 -1.10 -16.58
C PRO A 34 -13.60 -2.54 -17.08
N GLU A 35 -13.25 -2.85 -18.31
CA GLU A 35 -13.29 -4.20 -18.88
C GLU A 35 -12.21 -5.15 -18.33
N TYR A 36 -11.24 -4.64 -17.58
CA TYR A 36 -10.22 -5.43 -16.89
C TYR A 36 -10.43 -5.44 -15.37
N ASP A 37 -10.04 -6.54 -14.73
CA ASP A 37 -10.13 -6.73 -13.28
C ASP A 37 -9.01 -6.00 -12.52
N TRP A 38 -9.07 -4.67 -12.50
CA TRP A 38 -8.12 -3.86 -11.73
C TRP A 38 -8.34 -4.04 -10.22
N PRO A 39 -7.27 -4.14 -9.41
CA PRO A 39 -7.41 -4.20 -7.97
C PRO A 39 -7.91 -2.87 -7.41
N ALA A 40 -8.73 -2.93 -6.36
CA ALA A 40 -9.13 -1.74 -5.62
C ALA A 40 -7.94 -1.21 -4.80
N VAL A 41 -7.52 0.03 -5.13
CA VAL A 41 -6.35 0.69 -4.54
C VAL A 41 -6.69 1.92 -3.70
N ASP A 42 -7.96 2.07 -3.31
CA ASP A 42 -8.36 3.03 -2.29
C ASP A 42 -7.82 2.63 -0.90
N GLU A 43 -7.83 3.58 0.03
CA GLU A 43 -7.26 3.36 1.35
C GLU A 43 -7.94 2.23 2.12
N VAL A 44 -9.26 2.11 2.03
CA VAL A 44 -10.02 1.09 2.75
C VAL A 44 -9.68 -0.30 2.20
N SER A 45 -9.67 -0.45 0.88
CA SER A 45 -9.34 -1.70 0.19
C SER A 45 -7.90 -2.15 0.46
N LEU A 46 -6.94 -1.23 0.45
CA LEU A 46 -5.55 -1.53 0.75
C LEU A 46 -5.33 -1.92 2.23
N LEU A 47 -6.02 -1.27 3.17
CA LEU A 47 -5.95 -1.64 4.59
C LEU A 47 -6.63 -2.99 4.90
N ALA A 48 -7.71 -3.31 4.18
CA ALA A 48 -8.40 -4.59 4.30
C ALA A 48 -7.56 -5.76 3.77
N THR A 49 -6.72 -5.52 2.75
CA THR A 49 -5.98 -6.56 2.04
C THR A 49 -4.48 -6.57 2.34
N LEU A 50 -4.04 -5.96 3.45
CA LEU A 50 -2.61 -5.87 3.84
C LEU A 50 -1.89 -7.21 3.84
N GLU A 51 -2.56 -8.29 4.26
CA GLU A 51 -2.01 -9.65 4.27
C GLU A 51 -1.67 -10.17 2.87
N ASN A 52 -2.36 -9.67 1.84
CA ASN A 52 -2.19 -10.15 0.47
C ASN A 52 -1.07 -9.41 -0.26
N TRP A 53 -1.01 -8.09 -0.11
CA TRP A 53 -0.10 -7.26 -0.91
C TRP A 53 1.11 -6.74 -0.12
N LEU A 54 1.02 -6.54 1.20
CA LEU A 54 2.10 -5.98 1.99
C LEU A 54 2.88 -7.07 2.73
N LEU A 55 2.18 -7.99 3.42
CA LEU A 55 2.78 -9.03 4.25
C LEU A 55 3.86 -9.87 3.54
N PRO A 56 3.72 -10.29 2.27
CA PRO A 56 4.76 -11.06 1.58
C PRO A 56 6.11 -10.33 1.49
N HIS A 57 6.09 -8.99 1.53
CA HIS A 57 7.27 -8.13 1.43
C HIS A 57 7.81 -7.66 2.79
N MET A 58 7.15 -7.99 3.89
CA MET A 58 7.55 -7.57 5.24
C MET A 58 8.62 -8.47 5.89
N THR A 59 9.22 -9.39 5.13
CA THR A 59 10.28 -10.28 5.63
C THR A 59 11.45 -9.46 6.16
N GLY A 60 11.76 -9.62 7.45
CA GLY A 60 12.84 -8.89 8.14
C GLY A 60 12.44 -7.54 8.75
N VAL A 61 11.19 -7.08 8.57
CA VAL A 61 10.71 -5.85 9.23
C VAL A 61 10.24 -6.17 10.64
N GLN A 62 10.98 -5.67 11.64
CA GLN A 62 10.72 -5.98 13.06
C GLN A 62 9.97 -4.88 13.82
N SER A 63 9.73 -3.72 13.19
CA SER A 63 9.01 -2.61 13.83
C SER A 63 8.37 -1.68 12.82
N LEU A 64 7.37 -0.89 13.24
CA LEU A 64 6.76 0.16 12.41
C LEU A 64 7.78 1.20 11.93
N ARG A 65 8.85 1.46 12.70
CA ARG A 65 9.93 2.35 12.26
C ARG A 65 10.70 1.79 11.06
N GLY A 66 10.83 0.47 10.99
CA GLY A 66 11.46 -0.23 9.86
C GLY A 66 10.62 -0.27 8.58
N LEU A 67 9.36 0.20 8.61
CA LEU A 67 8.54 0.35 7.41
C LEU A 67 8.92 1.58 6.58
N LYS A 68 9.64 2.53 7.19
CA LYS A 68 10.26 3.63 6.47
C LYS A 68 11.67 3.21 6.10
N ILE A 69 11.95 3.11 4.80
CA ILE A 69 13.32 2.93 4.31
C ILE A 69 14.03 4.26 4.58
N PRO A 70 15.15 4.29 5.31
CA PRO A 70 15.92 5.51 5.47
C PRO A 70 16.43 5.95 4.10
N GLU A 71 16.23 7.23 3.75
CA GLU A 71 16.90 7.85 2.59
C GLU A 71 18.41 7.63 2.75
N ARG A 72 19.04 7.08 1.72
CA ARG A 72 20.50 6.97 1.63
C ARG A 72 21.09 8.25 1.05
#